data_AF-A0A523TIH1-F1
#
_entry.id   AF-A0A523TIH1-F1
#
_cell.length_a   1.000
_cell.length_b   1.000
_cell.length_c   1.000
_cell.angle_alpha   90.00
_cell.angle_beta   90.00
_cell.angle_gamma   90.00
#
_symmetry.space_group_name_H-M   'P 1'
#
loop_
_entity.id
_entity.type
_entity.pdbx_description
1 polymer ?
#
loop_
_entity_poly.entity_id
_entity_poly.type
_entity_poly.pdbx_seq_one_letter_code
_entity_poly.pdbx_strand_id
1 'polypeptide(L)'
;MTPLHKKSKLAIWVFFFLITTSIAICLSWLIYKYLDIFTPFSKKILHSVLAGVVLLVLVSFVGSLSSTVTYDNILANYNRAKIYHLIKEKPGIHFNEIVRTLELSRGQTQWHLTWLERFDMIKRRRTKQYLLFYLNDGSFSEESSEITHTIVLKSETRNLILNIIHEEPGITQMKIRKKVQRSQSTITYHLVILEQEDFIAIQRKGRRRYYFPISHVVS
;
A
#
# COMPACT_ATOMS: atom_id res chain seq x y z
N MET A 1 1.49 7.33 5.14
CA MET A 1 0.93 8.65 5.51
C MET A 1 -0.36 8.80 4.73
N THR A 2 -1.51 8.79 5.42
CA THR A 2 -2.84 8.75 4.79
C THR A 2 -3.15 10.07 4.06
N PRO A 3 -4.02 10.07 3.03
CA PRO A 3 -4.41 11.27 2.27
C PRO A 3 -5.02 12.39 3.13
N LEU A 4 -5.56 12.04 4.31
CA LEU A 4 -6.04 12.99 5.33
C LEU A 4 -4.91 13.89 5.88
N HIS A 5 -3.69 13.37 6.03
CA HIS A 5 -2.55 14.15 6.53
C HIS A 5 -1.99 15.12 5.47
N LYS A 6 -2.23 14.88 4.17
CA LYS A 6 -1.76 15.76 3.09
C LYS A 6 -2.63 17.02 2.96
N LYS A 7 -3.96 16.88 3.11
CA LYS A 7 -4.89 18.01 3.15
C LYS A 7 -4.64 18.93 4.35
N SER A 8 -4.33 18.38 5.52
CA SER A 8 -4.03 19.18 6.71
C SER A 8 -2.74 20.00 6.58
N LYS A 9 -1.67 19.42 5.99
CA LYS A 9 -0.44 20.17 5.71
C LYS A 9 -0.67 21.30 4.71
N LEU A 10 -1.42 21.05 3.63
CA LEU A 10 -1.74 22.08 2.65
C LEU A 10 -2.53 23.23 3.29
N ALA A 11 -3.52 22.91 4.13
CA ALA A 11 -4.32 23.91 4.86
C ALA A 11 -3.47 24.74 5.83
N ILE A 12 -2.54 24.12 6.57
CA ILE A 12 -1.62 24.81 7.47
C ILE A 12 -0.72 25.78 6.68
N TRP A 13 -0.20 25.36 5.53
CA TRP A 13 0.64 26.22 4.69
C TRP A 13 -0.14 27.38 4.06
N VAL A 14 -1.37 27.14 3.58
CA VAL A 14 -2.26 28.20 3.08
C VAL A 14 -2.58 29.19 4.19
N PHE A 15 -2.83 28.71 5.41
CA PHE A 15 -3.07 29.56 6.58
C PHE A 15 -1.86 30.45 6.91
N PHE A 16 -0.65 29.89 6.97
CA PHE A 16 0.57 30.67 7.18
C PHE A 16 0.81 31.70 6.06
N PHE A 17 0.54 31.33 4.80
CA PHE A 17 0.68 32.24 3.66
C PHE A 17 -0.32 33.41 3.71
N LEU A 18 -1.58 33.15 4.08
CA LEU A 18 -2.58 34.20 4.24
C LEU A 18 -2.23 35.15 5.40
N ILE A 19 -1.67 34.63 6.49
CA ILE A 19 -1.23 35.46 7.62
C ILE A 19 -0.04 36.34 7.21
N THR A 20 0.97 35.79 6.55
CA THR A 20 2.17 36.56 6.18
C THR A 20 1.86 37.63 5.14
N THR A 21 1.00 37.32 4.16
CA THR A 21 0.54 38.31 3.17
C THR A 21 -0.32 39.40 3.81
N SER A 22 -1.21 39.06 4.75
CA SER A 22 -2.01 40.04 5.48
C SER A 22 -1.14 40.98 6.35
N ILE A 23 -0.15 40.45 7.06
CA ILE A 23 0.81 41.25 7.85
C ILE A 23 1.65 42.15 6.94
N ALA A 24 2.13 41.63 5.79
CA ALA A 24 2.92 42.42 4.84
C ALA A 24 2.12 43.57 4.23
N ILE A 25 0.84 43.34 3.88
CA ILE A 25 -0.07 44.38 3.40
C ILE A 25 -0.33 45.42 4.51
N CYS A 26 -0.54 44.97 5.76
CA CYS A 26 -0.78 45.86 6.89
C CYS A 26 0.44 46.73 7.22
N LEU A 27 1.64 46.15 7.22
CA LEU A 27 2.90 46.89 7.41
C LEU A 27 3.15 47.85 6.25
N SER A 28 2.89 47.43 5.01
CA SER A 28 2.97 48.31 3.83
C SER A 28 2.06 49.53 3.97
N TRP A 29 0.81 49.33 4.41
CA TRP A 29 -0.14 50.43 4.64
C TRP A 29 0.27 51.32 5.82
N LEU A 30 0.80 50.74 6.90
CA LEU A 30 1.30 51.47 8.07
C LEU A 30 2.52 52.34 7.70
N ILE A 31 3.44 51.78 6.92
CA ILE A 31 4.61 52.47 6.35
C ILE A 31 4.12 53.62 5.46
N TYR A 32 3.17 53.36 4.55
CA TYR A 32 2.60 54.38 3.66
C TYR A 32 1.94 55.53 4.42
N LYS A 33 1.24 55.22 5.51
CA LYS A 33 0.57 56.19 6.39
C LYS A 33 1.56 57.08 7.15
N TYR A 34 2.73 56.57 7.53
CA TYR A 34 3.75 57.33 8.26
C TYR A 34 4.78 58.04 7.36
N LEU A 35 4.87 57.66 6.08
CA LEU A 35 5.77 58.27 5.08
C LEU A 35 5.21 59.50 4.36
N ASP A 36 4.23 60.19 4.94
CA ASP A 36 3.71 61.46 4.39
C ASP A 36 4.67 62.67 4.52
N ILE A 37 5.90 62.40 4.96
CA ILE A 37 7.01 63.36 5.10
C ILE A 37 7.94 63.34 3.87
N PHE A 38 7.75 62.39 2.94
CA PHE A 38 8.72 62.08 1.88
C PHE A 38 8.22 62.43 0.47
N THR A 39 9.11 63.01 -0.33
CA THR A 39 8.87 63.48 -1.71
C THR A 39 8.33 62.38 -2.63
N PRO A 40 7.56 62.72 -3.70
CA PRO A 40 6.98 61.73 -4.61
C PRO A 40 8.01 60.78 -5.26
N PHE A 41 9.29 61.17 -5.28
CA PHE A 41 10.39 60.36 -5.77
C PHE A 41 10.71 59.15 -4.88
N SER A 42 10.75 59.31 -3.56
CA SER A 42 11.06 58.21 -2.63
C SER A 42 9.94 57.19 -2.52
N LYS A 43 8.67 57.62 -2.68
CA LYS A 43 7.52 56.70 -2.76
C LYS A 43 7.64 55.75 -3.97
N LYS A 44 8.15 56.20 -5.13
CA LYS A 44 8.37 55.32 -6.31
C LYS A 44 9.44 54.26 -6.06
N ILE A 45 10.56 54.64 -5.42
CA ILE A 45 11.65 53.72 -5.08
C ILE A 45 11.12 52.65 -4.12
N LEU A 46 10.38 53.04 -3.08
CA LEU A 46 9.84 52.12 -2.09
C LEU A 46 8.89 51.07 -2.71
N HIS A 47 7.99 51.46 -3.61
CA HIS A 47 7.11 50.51 -4.31
C HIS A 47 7.89 49.53 -5.18
N SER A 48 8.93 49.99 -5.88
CA SER A 48 9.75 49.12 -6.73
C SER A 48 10.49 48.05 -5.92
N VAL A 49 11.00 48.43 -4.74
CA VAL A 49 11.66 47.50 -3.81
C VAL A 49 10.65 46.51 -3.23
N LEU A 50 9.48 46.98 -2.79
CA LEU A 50 8.44 46.13 -2.21
C LEU A 50 7.92 45.11 -3.25
N ALA A 51 7.69 45.56 -4.48
CA ALA A 51 7.27 44.70 -5.58
C ALA A 51 8.32 43.61 -5.88
N GLY A 52 9.61 43.96 -5.85
CA GLY A 52 10.70 43.01 -6.01
C GLY A 52 10.75 41.96 -4.88
N VAL A 53 10.55 42.37 -3.63
CA VAL A 53 10.51 41.45 -2.49
C VAL A 53 9.31 40.51 -2.58
N VAL A 54 8.12 41.02 -2.93
CA VAL A 54 6.92 40.20 -3.15
C VAL A 54 7.15 39.20 -4.29
N LEU A 55 7.77 39.63 -5.40
CA LEU A 55 8.10 38.74 -6.51
C LEU A 55 9.06 37.62 -6.08
N LEU A 56 10.09 37.92 -5.29
CA LEU A 56 11.02 36.90 -4.77
C LEU A 56 10.35 35.89 -3.84
N VAL A 57 9.44 36.35 -2.98
CA VAL A 57 8.64 35.49 -2.11
C VAL A 57 7.71 34.59 -2.93
N LEU A 58 7.06 35.12 -3.96
CA LEU A 58 6.21 34.34 -4.87
C LEU A 58 7.00 33.28 -5.65
N VAL A 59 8.20 33.63 -6.16
CA VAL A 59 9.06 32.68 -6.89
C VAL A 59 9.53 31.54 -5.98
N SER A 60 9.90 31.85 -4.74
CA SER A 60 10.28 30.85 -3.74
C SER A 60 9.11 29.94 -3.33
N PHE A 61 7.88 30.47 -3.35
CA PHE A 61 6.66 29.70 -3.12
C PHE A 61 6.35 28.71 -4.25
N VAL A 62 6.51 29.14 -5.51
CA VAL A 62 6.29 28.26 -6.68
C VAL A 62 7.26 27.07 -6.70
N GLY A 63 8.52 27.27 -6.30
CA GLY A 63 9.53 26.20 -6.23
C GLY A 63 9.18 25.05 -5.27
N SER A 64 8.41 25.34 -4.22
CA SER A 64 7.95 24.31 -3.26
C SER A 64 6.80 23.45 -3.83
N LEU A 65 5.96 24.04 -4.68
CA LEU A 65 4.78 23.38 -5.25
C LEU A 65 5.12 22.39 -6.37
N SER A 66 6.24 22.59 -7.09
CA SER A 66 6.70 21.69 -8.17
C SER A 66 7.22 20.33 -7.67
N SER A 67 7.30 20.12 -6.36
CA SER A 67 7.64 18.80 -5.79
C SER A 67 6.42 17.89 -5.57
N THR A 68 5.34 18.11 -6.32
CA THR A 68 4.36 17.04 -6.51
C THR A 68 5.04 15.91 -7.25
N VAL A 69 5.54 14.93 -6.49
CA VAL A 69 5.88 13.61 -7.02
C VAL A 69 4.60 13.04 -7.62
N THR A 70 4.39 13.29 -8.91
CA THR A 70 3.31 12.76 -9.72
C THR A 70 3.52 11.26 -9.89
N TYR A 71 2.42 10.51 -10.02
CA TYR A 71 2.44 9.06 -10.29
C TYR A 71 3.44 8.70 -11.40
N ASP A 72 3.53 9.55 -12.42
CA ASP A 72 4.42 9.38 -13.57
C ASP A 72 5.91 9.42 -13.19
N ASN A 73 6.31 10.28 -12.24
CA ASN A 73 7.69 10.32 -11.76
C ASN A 73 8.06 9.06 -10.97
N ILE A 74 7.08 8.41 -10.33
CA ILE A 74 7.29 7.14 -9.65
C ILE A 74 7.31 6.02 -10.71
N LEU A 75 6.39 5.97 -11.66
CA LEU A 75 6.42 4.92 -12.69
C LEU A 75 7.48 5.13 -13.77
N ALA A 76 8.23 6.24 -13.76
CA ALA A 76 9.36 6.47 -14.67
C ALA A 76 10.44 5.38 -14.63
N ASN A 77 10.56 4.64 -13.51
CA ASN A 77 11.45 3.49 -13.46
C ASN A 77 10.78 2.26 -14.07
N TYR A 78 11.37 1.74 -15.15
CA TYR A 78 10.85 0.60 -15.92
C TYR A 78 10.50 -0.63 -15.06
N ASN A 79 11.38 -1.04 -14.14
CA ASN A 79 11.13 -2.21 -13.30
C ASN A 79 10.01 -1.96 -12.28
N ARG A 80 9.94 -0.74 -11.75
CA ARG A 80 8.85 -0.34 -10.84
C ARG A 80 7.50 -0.29 -11.55
N ALA A 81 7.47 0.20 -12.79
CA ALA A 81 6.28 0.15 -13.64
C ALA A 81 5.83 -1.29 -13.91
N LYS A 82 6.76 -2.17 -14.28
CA LYS A 82 6.46 -3.60 -14.48
C LYS A 82 5.84 -4.25 -13.23
N ILE A 83 6.42 -4.01 -12.05
CA ILE A 83 5.88 -4.54 -10.79
C ILE A 83 4.47 -4.02 -10.56
N TYR A 84 4.23 -2.73 -10.76
CA TYR A 84 2.90 -2.13 -10.59
C TYR A 84 1.87 -2.74 -11.55
N HIS A 85 2.19 -2.85 -12.84
CA HIS A 85 1.30 -3.47 -13.83
C HIS A 85 1.04 -4.94 -13.54
N LEU A 86 2.05 -5.70 -13.11
CA LEU A 86 1.88 -7.10 -12.74
C LEU A 86 0.93 -7.28 -11.55
N ILE A 87 1.03 -6.41 -10.53
CA ILE A 87 0.11 -6.42 -9.38
C ILE A 87 -1.32 -6.01 -9.81
N LYS A 88 -1.43 -5.08 -10.78
CA LYS A 88 -2.72 -4.69 -11.36
C LYS A 88 -3.39 -5.83 -12.13
N GLU A 89 -2.63 -6.59 -12.91
CA GLU A 89 -3.15 -7.74 -13.68
C GLU A 89 -3.44 -8.95 -12.80
N LYS A 90 -2.68 -9.14 -11.72
CA LYS A 90 -2.77 -10.28 -10.80
C LYS A 90 -2.83 -9.78 -9.36
N PRO A 91 -4.00 -9.29 -8.89
CA PRO A 91 -4.15 -8.90 -7.49
C PRO A 91 -3.89 -10.09 -6.58
N GLY A 92 -3.19 -9.87 -5.46
CA GLY A 92 -2.78 -10.92 -4.54
C GLY A 92 -1.54 -11.69 -4.95
N ILE A 93 -0.78 -11.25 -5.97
CA ILE A 93 0.46 -11.92 -6.37
C ILE A 93 1.49 -11.99 -5.23
N HIS A 94 2.19 -13.13 -5.15
CA HIS A 94 3.20 -13.39 -4.13
C HIS A 94 4.53 -12.70 -4.45
N PHE A 95 5.28 -12.31 -3.42
CA PHE A 95 6.65 -11.80 -3.59
C PHE A 95 7.52 -12.68 -4.51
N ASN A 96 7.57 -13.98 -4.25
CA ASN A 96 8.39 -14.90 -5.03
C ASN A 96 7.87 -15.08 -6.46
N GLU A 97 6.58 -14.88 -6.71
CA GLU A 97 6.00 -14.93 -8.05
C GLU A 97 6.38 -13.67 -8.84
N ILE A 98 6.35 -12.48 -8.21
CA ILE A 98 6.88 -11.23 -8.80
C ILE A 98 8.36 -11.41 -9.19
N VAL A 99 9.19 -11.93 -8.27
CA VAL A 99 10.62 -12.19 -8.52
C VAL A 99 10.83 -13.09 -9.74
N ARG A 100 10.05 -14.18 -9.85
CA ARG A 100 10.15 -15.14 -10.95
C ARG A 100 9.62 -14.59 -12.27
N THR A 101 8.48 -13.92 -12.25
CA THR A 101 7.82 -13.41 -13.46
C THR A 101 8.59 -12.26 -14.10
N LEU A 102 9.21 -11.40 -13.28
CA LEU A 102 9.96 -10.24 -13.79
C LEU A 102 11.47 -10.48 -13.85
N GLU A 103 11.94 -11.66 -13.44
CA GLU A 103 13.36 -12.05 -13.41
C GLU A 103 14.25 -11.04 -12.65
N LEU A 104 13.69 -10.37 -11.64
CA LEU A 104 14.38 -9.38 -10.83
C LEU A 104 15.07 -10.03 -9.63
N SER A 105 16.17 -9.43 -9.17
CA SER A 105 16.75 -9.85 -7.89
C SER A 105 15.77 -9.59 -6.73
N ARG A 106 15.86 -10.40 -5.66
CA ARG A 106 15.05 -10.22 -4.45
C ARG A 106 15.22 -8.83 -3.84
N GLY A 107 16.45 -8.32 -3.81
CA GLY A 107 16.77 -6.99 -3.29
C GLY A 107 16.12 -5.87 -4.10
N GLN A 108 16.21 -5.93 -5.43
CA GLN A 108 15.56 -4.94 -6.31
C GLN A 108 14.03 -5.00 -6.19
N THR A 109 13.45 -6.20 -6.18
CA THR A 109 12.01 -6.39 -6.02
C THR A 109 11.52 -5.78 -4.71
N GLN A 110 12.21 -6.08 -3.60
CA GLN A 110 11.90 -5.52 -2.28
C GLN A 110 12.01 -3.99 -2.28
N TRP A 111 13.06 -3.43 -2.88
CA TRP A 111 13.25 -1.99 -2.99
C TRP A 111 12.10 -1.32 -3.75
N HIS A 112 11.75 -1.83 -4.93
CA HIS A 112 10.67 -1.28 -5.75
C HIS A 112 9.31 -1.39 -5.07
N LEU A 113 9.00 -2.53 -4.45
CA LEU A 113 7.76 -2.71 -3.68
C LEU A 113 7.68 -1.74 -2.50
N THR A 114 8.79 -1.57 -1.77
CA THR A 114 8.85 -0.61 -0.65
C THR A 114 8.58 0.82 -1.11
N TRP A 115 9.09 1.21 -2.29
CA TRP A 115 8.79 2.51 -2.89
C TRP A 115 7.32 2.65 -3.30
N LEU A 116 6.73 1.64 -3.94
CA LEU A 116 5.32 1.64 -4.32
C LEU A 116 4.39 1.71 -3.10
N GLU A 117 4.73 1.00 -2.01
CA GLU A 117 4.02 1.07 -0.74
C GLU A 117 4.16 2.45 -0.08
N ARG A 118 5.37 3.03 -0.08
CA ARG A 118 5.63 4.35 0.50
C ARG A 118 4.80 5.44 -0.16
N PHE A 119 4.52 5.30 -1.46
CA PHE A 119 3.69 6.20 -2.23
C PHE A 119 2.21 5.80 -2.30
N ASP A 120 1.78 4.83 -1.49
CA ASP A 120 0.38 4.43 -1.35
C ASP A 120 -0.21 3.90 -2.68
N MET A 121 0.62 3.37 -3.58
CA MET A 121 0.18 2.81 -4.86
C MET A 121 -0.24 1.35 -4.73
N ILE A 122 0.42 0.63 -3.81
CA ILE A 122 0.12 -0.77 -3.50
C ILE A 122 -0.01 -0.95 -1.98
N LYS A 123 -0.70 -2.01 -1.59
CA LYS A 123 -0.76 -2.50 -0.21
C LYS A 123 -0.25 -3.93 -0.15
N ARG A 124 0.46 -4.25 0.93
CA ARG A 124 0.75 -5.64 1.29
C ARG A 124 -0.24 -6.17 2.31
N ARG A 125 -0.66 -7.41 2.13
CA ARG A 125 -1.34 -8.21 3.15
C ARG A 125 -0.44 -9.37 3.52
N ARG A 126 -0.12 -9.48 4.79
CA ARG A 126 0.55 -10.65 5.32
C ARG A 126 -0.51 -11.64 5.74
N THR A 127 -0.61 -12.77 5.06
CA THR A 127 -1.29 -13.95 5.60
C THR A 127 -0.31 -14.70 6.51
N LYS A 128 -0.80 -15.73 7.22
CA LYS A 128 0.08 -16.51 8.11
C LYS A 128 1.22 -17.19 7.34
N GLN A 129 0.99 -17.50 6.05
CA GLN A 129 1.95 -18.21 5.20
C GLN A 129 2.55 -17.36 4.07
N TYR A 130 1.82 -16.35 3.56
CA TYR A 130 2.18 -15.64 2.34
C TYR A 130 2.21 -14.12 2.53
N LEU A 131 3.03 -13.46 1.71
CA LEU A 131 3.01 -12.00 1.56
C LEU A 131 2.42 -11.67 0.19
N LEU A 132 1.21 -11.13 0.22
CA LEU A 132 0.38 -10.83 -0.95
C LEU A 132 0.40 -9.32 -1.22
N PHE A 133 0.43 -8.94 -2.49
CA PHE A 133 0.42 -7.54 -2.93
C PHE A 133 -0.82 -7.22 -3.74
N TYR A 134 -1.41 -6.06 -3.45
CA TYR A 134 -2.64 -5.57 -4.09
C TYR A 134 -2.48 -4.10 -4.46
N LEU A 135 -3.27 -3.62 -5.42
CA LEU A 135 -3.41 -2.19 -5.64
C LEU A 135 -4.08 -1.52 -4.45
N ASN A 136 -3.74 -0.26 -4.24
CA ASN A 136 -4.41 0.57 -3.25
C ASN A 136 -5.46 1.48 -3.91
N ASP A 137 -6.41 0.88 -4.61
CA ASP A 137 -7.50 1.56 -5.33
C ASP A 137 -8.87 1.39 -4.65
N GLY A 138 -8.93 0.69 -3.51
CA GLY A 138 -10.17 0.44 -2.77
C GLY A 138 -10.79 -0.93 -3.03
N SER A 139 -10.27 -1.74 -3.97
CA SER A 139 -10.67 -3.14 -4.22
C SER A 139 -10.39 -4.12 -3.05
N PHE A 140 -9.75 -3.64 -1.99
CA PHE A 140 -9.10 -4.49 -1.01
C PHE A 140 -10.03 -5.16 0.03
N SER A 141 -11.30 -4.78 0.19
CA SER A 141 -12.09 -5.22 1.36
C SER A 141 -12.69 -6.63 1.26
N GLU A 142 -13.28 -7.02 0.11
CA GLU A 142 -13.97 -8.31 -0.04
C GLU A 142 -13.30 -9.23 -1.07
N GLU A 143 -12.94 -8.68 -2.23
CA GLU A 143 -12.24 -9.39 -3.31
C GLU A 143 -10.91 -10.03 -2.82
N SER A 144 -10.23 -9.39 -1.85
CA SER A 144 -8.97 -9.90 -1.33
C SER A 144 -9.11 -11.21 -0.55
N SER A 145 -10.27 -11.49 0.05
CA SER A 145 -10.53 -12.76 0.76
C SER A 145 -10.74 -13.90 -0.22
N GLU A 146 -11.56 -13.69 -1.26
CA GLU A 146 -11.84 -14.67 -2.32
C GLU A 146 -10.58 -14.99 -3.14
N ILE A 147 -9.78 -13.96 -3.46
CA ILE A 147 -8.49 -14.14 -4.13
C ILE A 147 -7.55 -14.97 -3.26
N THR A 148 -7.48 -14.68 -1.96
CA THR A 148 -6.65 -15.47 -1.03
C THR A 148 -7.11 -16.93 -1.01
N HIS A 149 -8.42 -17.18 -0.99
CA HIS A 149 -8.99 -18.53 -1.07
C HIS A 149 -8.55 -19.25 -2.34
N THR A 150 -8.71 -18.60 -3.50
CA THR A 150 -8.34 -19.15 -4.81
C THR A 150 -6.85 -19.51 -4.87
N ILE A 151 -5.99 -18.63 -4.37
CA ILE A 151 -4.54 -18.83 -4.34
C ILE A 151 -4.15 -19.98 -3.42
N VAL A 152 -4.77 -20.07 -2.24
CA VAL A 152 -4.53 -21.17 -1.29
C VAL A 152 -4.91 -22.51 -1.94
N LEU A 153 -6.02 -22.57 -2.68
CA LEU A 153 -6.50 -23.79 -3.32
C LEU A 153 -5.83 -24.14 -4.66
N LYS A 154 -4.91 -23.31 -5.18
CA LYS A 154 -4.16 -23.58 -6.43
C LYS A 154 -3.32 -24.86 -6.38
N SER A 155 -2.97 -25.34 -5.18
CA SER A 155 -2.21 -26.58 -5.01
C SER A 155 -3.13 -27.80 -5.09
N GLU A 156 -2.96 -28.63 -6.12
CA GLU A 156 -3.75 -29.86 -6.34
C GLU A 156 -3.75 -30.79 -5.13
N THR A 157 -2.58 -31.06 -4.53
CA THR A 157 -2.47 -31.87 -3.30
C THR A 157 -3.27 -31.26 -2.14
N ARG A 158 -3.30 -29.93 -2.01
CA ARG A 158 -4.00 -29.25 -0.92
C ARG A 158 -5.51 -29.33 -1.12
N ASN A 159 -5.97 -29.12 -2.35
CA ASN A 159 -7.37 -29.25 -2.73
C ASN A 159 -7.85 -30.70 -2.51
N LEU A 160 -7.05 -31.69 -2.91
CA LEU A 160 -7.31 -33.10 -2.62
C LEU A 160 -7.43 -33.38 -1.12
N ILE A 161 -6.53 -32.86 -0.29
CA ILE A 161 -6.60 -33.01 1.17
C ILE A 161 -7.88 -32.39 1.73
N LEU A 162 -8.24 -31.20 1.26
CA LEU A 162 -9.45 -30.50 1.69
C LEU A 162 -10.71 -31.29 1.31
N ASN A 163 -10.81 -31.79 0.08
CA ASN A 163 -11.92 -32.63 -0.37
C ASN A 163 -12.08 -33.89 0.48
N ILE A 164 -10.98 -34.58 0.79
CA ILE A 164 -10.99 -35.74 1.69
C ILE A 164 -11.53 -35.38 3.08
N ILE A 165 -11.23 -34.18 3.60
CA ILE A 165 -11.72 -33.71 4.90
C ILE A 165 -13.21 -33.35 4.82
N HIS A 166 -13.70 -32.83 3.69
CA HIS A 166 -15.12 -32.61 3.45
C HIS A 166 -15.91 -33.92 3.35
N GLU A 167 -15.36 -34.93 2.66
CA GLU A 167 -15.97 -36.26 2.52
C GLU A 167 -16.00 -37.03 3.85
N GLU A 168 -14.94 -36.92 4.65
CA GLU A 168 -14.81 -37.60 5.95
C GLU A 168 -14.46 -36.62 7.09
N PRO A 169 -15.42 -35.84 7.61
CA PRO A 169 -15.18 -34.96 8.75
C PRO A 169 -14.69 -35.74 9.98
N GLY A 170 -13.67 -35.23 10.66
CA GLY A 170 -12.99 -35.92 11.75
C GLY A 170 -11.95 -36.94 11.29
N ILE A 171 -11.55 -36.95 10.01
CA ILE A 171 -10.45 -37.78 9.54
C ILE A 171 -9.15 -37.46 10.26
N THR A 172 -8.30 -38.47 10.47
CA THR A 172 -6.98 -38.29 11.10
C THR A 172 -5.88 -38.13 10.05
N GLN A 173 -4.79 -37.46 10.41
CA GLN A 173 -3.64 -37.27 9.52
C GLN A 173 -3.10 -38.59 8.92
N MET A 174 -3.13 -39.68 9.71
CA MET A 174 -2.69 -41.00 9.25
C MET A 174 -3.55 -41.53 8.10
N LYS A 175 -4.87 -41.35 8.18
CA LYS A 175 -5.81 -41.76 7.13
C LYS A 175 -5.64 -40.88 5.89
N ILE A 176 -5.50 -39.56 6.06
CA ILE A 176 -5.20 -38.62 4.95
C ILE A 176 -3.94 -39.06 4.21
N ARG A 177 -2.86 -39.36 4.94
CA ARG A 177 -1.59 -39.81 4.35
C ARG A 177 -1.76 -41.07 3.50
N LYS A 178 -2.53 -42.05 4.00
CA LYS A 178 -2.80 -43.30 3.26
C LYS A 178 -3.54 -43.05 1.94
N LYS A 179 -4.47 -42.08 1.91
CA LYS A 179 -5.24 -41.72 0.70
C LYS A 179 -4.42 -40.91 -0.30
N VAL A 180 -3.68 -39.91 0.16
CA VAL A 180 -2.98 -38.92 -0.69
C VAL A 180 -1.63 -39.43 -1.21
N GLN A 181 -1.08 -40.50 -0.61
CA GLN A 181 0.20 -41.13 -1.01
C GLN A 181 1.39 -40.14 -1.09
N ARG A 182 1.40 -39.11 -0.23
CA ARG A 182 2.51 -38.16 -0.07
C ARG A 182 3.20 -38.32 1.27
N SER A 183 4.41 -37.77 1.39
CA SER A 183 5.19 -37.84 2.63
C SER A 183 4.47 -37.17 3.80
N GLN A 184 4.77 -37.61 5.02
CA GLN A 184 4.20 -37.05 6.25
C GLN A 184 4.48 -35.54 6.37
N SER A 185 5.67 -35.08 5.95
CA SER A 185 6.05 -33.65 5.98
C SER A 185 5.19 -32.83 5.02
N THR A 186 4.97 -33.31 3.79
CA THR A 186 4.10 -32.64 2.81
C THR A 186 2.66 -32.55 3.28
N ILE A 187 2.09 -33.63 3.83
CA ILE A 187 0.74 -33.61 4.39
C ILE A 187 0.64 -32.63 5.57
N THR A 188 1.63 -32.64 6.47
CA THR A 188 1.66 -31.70 7.61
C THR A 188 1.69 -30.25 7.14
N TYR A 189 2.53 -29.94 6.14
CA TYR A 189 2.60 -28.61 5.53
C TYR A 189 1.25 -28.14 5.01
N HIS A 190 0.56 -28.97 4.22
CA HIS A 190 -0.74 -28.60 3.67
C HIS A 190 -1.82 -28.44 4.74
N LEU A 191 -1.84 -29.32 5.76
CA LEU A 191 -2.80 -29.22 6.86
C LEU A 191 -2.59 -27.95 7.70
N VAL A 192 -1.34 -27.57 7.94
CA VAL A 192 -1.02 -26.31 8.65
C VAL A 192 -1.53 -25.12 7.86
N ILE A 193 -1.37 -25.10 6.53
CA ILE A 193 -1.86 -23.99 5.71
C ILE A 193 -3.39 -23.93 5.72
N LEU A 194 -4.06 -25.07 5.57
CA LEU A 194 -5.53 -25.14 5.60
C LEU A 194 -6.09 -24.69 6.96
N GLU A 195 -5.43 -25.05 8.07
CA GLU A 195 -5.81 -24.57 9.41
C GLU A 195 -5.56 -23.07 9.56
N GLN A 196 -4.43 -22.58 9.05
CA GLN A 196 -4.04 -21.18 9.17
C GLN A 196 -4.92 -20.22 8.39
N GLU A 197 -5.39 -20.64 7.23
CA GLU A 197 -6.29 -19.87 6.35
C GLU A 197 -7.76 -20.23 6.59
N ASP A 198 -8.08 -20.82 7.75
CA ASP A 198 -9.43 -21.09 8.26
C ASP A 198 -10.31 -21.98 7.35
N PHE A 199 -9.70 -22.86 6.54
CA PHE A 199 -10.43 -23.88 5.76
C PHE A 199 -10.83 -25.09 6.59
N ILE A 200 -10.04 -25.41 7.62
CA ILE A 200 -10.27 -26.59 8.48
C ILE A 200 -10.06 -26.26 9.95
N ALA A 201 -10.83 -26.92 10.81
CA ALA A 201 -10.68 -26.89 12.26
C ALA A 201 -10.02 -28.17 12.77
N ILE A 202 -9.24 -28.05 13.85
CA ILE A 202 -8.59 -29.20 14.48
C ILE A 202 -9.19 -29.47 15.87
N GLN A 203 -9.66 -30.70 16.09
CA GLN A 203 -9.98 -31.21 17.41
C GLN A 203 -8.90 -32.17 17.89
N ARG A 204 -8.47 -32.02 19.14
CA ARG A 204 -7.47 -32.89 19.77
C ARG A 204 -8.15 -33.86 20.73
N LYS A 205 -7.89 -35.15 20.55
CA LYS A 205 -8.30 -36.22 21.50
C LYS A 205 -7.08 -37.06 21.83
N GLY A 206 -6.51 -36.84 23.02
CA GLY A 206 -5.22 -37.41 23.43
C GLY A 206 -4.09 -36.97 22.50
N ARG A 207 -3.30 -37.93 21.98
CA ARG A 207 -2.19 -37.67 21.04
C ARG A 207 -2.65 -37.52 19.57
N ARG A 208 -3.94 -37.68 19.27
CA ARG A 208 -4.46 -37.68 17.90
C ARG A 208 -5.16 -36.36 17.58
N ARG A 209 -4.98 -35.91 16.33
CA ARG A 209 -5.64 -34.75 15.73
C ARG A 209 -6.70 -35.22 14.73
N TYR A 210 -7.87 -34.63 14.82
CA TYR A 210 -9.05 -34.87 14.00
C TYR A 210 -9.36 -33.57 13.26
N TYR A 211 -9.51 -33.64 11.94
CA TYR A 211 -9.67 -32.46 11.09
C TYR A 211 -11.11 -32.38 10.58
N PHE A 212 -11.70 -31.18 10.63
CA PHE A 212 -13.07 -30.91 10.21
C PHE A 212 -13.08 -29.74 9.23
N PRO A 213 -13.95 -29.73 8.20
CA PRO A 213 -14.09 -28.58 7.33
C PRO A 213 -14.70 -27.41 8.11
N ILE A 214 -14.22 -26.19 7.89
CA ILE A 214 -14.90 -24.97 8.33
C ILE A 214 -15.82 -24.57 7.19
N SER A 215 -17.12 -24.48 7.47
CA SER A 215 -18.12 -24.03 6.50
C SER A 215 -17.99 -22.53 6.27
N HIS A 216 -17.01 -22.10 5.48
CA HIS A 216 -17.14 -20.85 4.76
C HIS A 216 -18.03 -21.16 3.55
N VAL A 217 -19.27 -20.69 3.61
CA VAL A 217 -20.21 -20.70 2.50
C VAL A 217 -19.53 -20.01 1.33
N VAL A 218 -19.03 -20.79 0.37
CA VAL A 218 -18.72 -20.31 -0.97
C VAL A 218 -19.90 -20.80 -1.81
N SER A 219 -20.93 -19.96 -1.86
CA SER A 219 -22.04 -20.02 -2.81
C SER A 219 -21.68 -19.23 -4.06
#